data_AF-A0A7S2BZ04-F1
#
_entry.id   AF-A0A7S2BZ04-F1
#
_cell.length_a   1.000
_cell.length_b   1.000
_cell.length_c   1.000
_cell.angle_alpha   90.00
_cell.angle_beta   90.00
_cell.angle_gamma   90.00
#
_symmetry.space_group_name_H-M   'P 1'
#
loop_
_entity.id
_entity.type
_entity.pdbx_description
1 polymer ?
#
loop_
_entity_poly.entity_id
_entity_poly.type
_entity_poly.pdbx_seq_one_letter_code
_entity_poly.pdbx_strand_id
1 'polypeptide(L)'
;DDETNNLTAIFPYELYHTGGDEAKTKCYEADNATVEWYTLKGMNASSVWPYFVNTNAQMVSEVFGRKPIAWNDAYTDDGNSAMDPRLTFMWWTTPEYGKEFRQCAQDDGHKVIAASGNPLYLSLGEYDNKHIYEYDPCDCNGLNCVNTTEGCKNVLGMSTAFWTSDFDASNLLGALFPRAVVSAERMWSSPDLKGYTNSSQASPAVTDRLGDMRCRLMQRGVPVLPIFADWDVTYAGSRPGEAGSCMNQ
;
A
#
# COMPACT_ATOMS: atom_id res chain seq x y z
N ASP A 1 21.86 -16.52 4.64
CA ASP A 1 20.50 -16.98 4.93
C ASP A 1 20.05 -17.85 3.77
N ASP A 2 19.71 -19.11 4.04
CA ASP A 2 19.33 -20.10 3.03
C ASP A 2 17.90 -19.88 2.51
N GLU A 3 17.00 -19.35 3.33
CA GLU A 3 15.61 -19.10 2.94
C GLU A 3 15.52 -17.95 1.94
N THR A 4 16.14 -16.80 2.25
CA THR A 4 16.18 -15.67 1.33
C THR A 4 16.91 -16.01 0.02
N ASN A 5 17.96 -16.84 0.07
CA ASN A 5 18.65 -17.31 -1.14
C ASN A 5 17.72 -18.12 -2.05
N ASN A 6 16.93 -19.04 -1.48
CA ASN A 6 15.97 -19.84 -2.25
C ASN A 6 14.88 -18.97 -2.88
N LEU A 7 14.35 -18.00 -2.13
CA LEU A 7 13.30 -17.10 -2.64
C LEU A 7 13.82 -16.21 -3.78
N THR A 8 15.02 -15.65 -3.65
CA THR A 8 15.61 -14.78 -4.69
C THR A 8 16.03 -15.51 -5.96
N ALA A 9 16.20 -16.84 -5.91
CA ALA A 9 16.37 -17.70 -7.08
C ALA A 9 15.04 -17.95 -7.83
N ILE A 10 13.91 -17.94 -7.12
CA ILE A 10 12.57 -18.18 -7.69
C ILE A 10 11.94 -16.88 -8.21
N PHE A 11 12.11 -15.78 -7.49
CA PHE A 11 11.51 -14.48 -7.81
C PHE A 11 12.54 -13.56 -8.50
N PRO A 12 12.40 -13.29 -9.81
CA PRO A 12 13.41 -12.55 -10.59
C PRO A 12 13.34 -11.03 -10.40
N TYR A 13 12.48 -10.55 -9.50
CA TYR A 13 12.19 -9.12 -9.34
C TYR A 13 13.32 -8.41 -8.58
N GLU A 14 13.50 -7.13 -8.91
CA GLU A 14 14.52 -6.29 -8.28
C GLU A 14 14.16 -5.96 -6.82
N LEU A 15 12.88 -5.80 -6.53
CA LEU A 15 12.38 -5.42 -5.21
C LEU A 15 12.17 -6.65 -4.33
N TYR A 16 12.53 -6.55 -3.06
CA TYR A 16 12.32 -7.59 -2.06
C TYR A 16 11.74 -7.00 -0.78
N HIS A 17 10.52 -7.38 -0.42
CA HIS A 17 9.83 -6.87 0.76
C HIS A 17 10.21 -7.70 2.00
N THR A 18 10.87 -7.07 2.99
CA THR A 18 11.34 -7.72 4.22
C THR A 18 10.29 -7.67 5.35
N GLY A 19 9.16 -7.02 5.13
CA GLY A 19 8.09 -6.87 6.14
C GLY A 19 8.45 -5.72 7.10
N GLY A 20 8.47 -6.00 8.40
CA GLY A 20 8.90 -5.04 9.40
C GLY A 20 7.79 -4.22 10.05
N ASP A 21 6.56 -4.72 10.01
CA ASP A 21 5.37 -4.15 10.66
C ASP A 21 5.11 -4.75 12.06
N GLU A 22 4.54 -3.93 12.95
CA GLU A 22 3.93 -4.34 14.23
C GLU A 22 4.81 -5.14 15.21
N ALA A 23 6.14 -5.00 15.14
CA ALA A 23 7.07 -5.72 15.99
C ALA A 23 6.79 -5.47 17.48
N LYS A 24 6.51 -6.53 18.25
CA LYS A 24 6.25 -6.42 19.70
C LYS A 24 7.55 -6.43 20.49
N THR A 25 8.32 -5.34 20.42
CA THR A 25 9.70 -5.23 20.96
C THR A 25 9.83 -5.43 22.47
N LYS A 26 8.73 -5.28 23.24
CA LYS A 26 8.73 -5.52 24.70
C LYS A 26 9.13 -6.95 25.09
N CYS A 27 9.00 -7.93 24.18
CA CYS A 27 9.43 -9.29 24.49
C CYS A 27 10.95 -9.45 24.60
N TYR A 28 11.74 -8.53 24.02
CA TYR A 28 13.20 -8.61 24.01
C TYR A 28 13.81 -8.51 25.41
N GLU A 29 13.19 -7.73 26.30
CA GLU A 29 13.63 -7.59 27.70
C GLU A 29 13.25 -8.81 28.56
N ALA A 30 12.26 -9.60 28.10
CA ALA A 30 11.79 -10.80 28.80
C ALA A 30 12.55 -12.06 28.36
N ASP A 31 13.29 -12.02 27.25
CA ASP A 31 14.06 -13.15 26.74
C ASP A 31 15.54 -13.04 27.12
N ASN A 32 16.00 -13.94 28.00
CA ASN A 32 17.38 -13.91 28.52
C ASN A 32 18.45 -13.98 27.42
N ALA A 33 18.21 -14.76 26.36
CA ALA A 33 19.18 -14.89 25.26
C ALA A 33 19.31 -13.58 24.48
N THR A 34 18.19 -12.91 24.22
CA THR A 34 18.17 -11.58 23.59
C THR A 34 18.83 -10.53 24.47
N VAL A 35 18.57 -10.55 25.78
CA VAL A 35 19.22 -9.65 26.76
C VAL A 35 20.73 -9.81 26.77
N GLU A 36 21.20 -11.06 26.86
CA GLU A 36 22.64 -11.36 26.81
C GLU A 36 23.24 -10.88 25.48
N TRP A 37 22.59 -11.18 24.36
CA TRP A 37 23.07 -10.82 23.03
C TRP A 37 23.22 -9.30 22.84
N TYR A 38 22.18 -8.50 23.13
CA TYR A 38 22.29 -7.05 22.92
C TYR A 38 23.26 -6.42 23.92
N THR A 39 23.38 -6.96 25.13
CA THR A 39 24.32 -6.48 26.15
C THR A 39 25.77 -6.72 25.72
N LEU A 40 26.07 -7.90 25.18
CA LEU A 40 27.39 -8.22 24.63
C LEU A 40 27.75 -7.35 23.42
N LYS A 41 26.75 -6.89 22.66
CA LYS A 41 26.92 -5.94 21.55
C LYS A 41 27.07 -4.48 22.00
N GLY A 42 26.94 -4.19 23.31
CA GLY A 42 26.95 -2.82 23.83
C GLY A 42 25.69 -2.03 23.42
N MET A 43 24.61 -2.73 23.11
CA MET A 43 23.32 -2.20 22.69
C MET A 43 22.31 -2.24 23.86
N ASN A 44 21.13 -1.67 23.64
CA ASN A 44 19.98 -1.78 24.51
C ASN A 44 18.79 -2.40 23.74
N ALA A 45 17.69 -2.69 24.44
CA ALA A 45 16.52 -3.33 23.85
C ALA A 45 15.93 -2.55 22.66
N SER A 46 15.88 -1.21 22.72
CA SER A 46 15.39 -0.37 21.61
C SER A 46 16.29 -0.38 20.38
N SER A 47 17.57 -0.75 20.51
CA SER A 47 18.48 -0.86 19.37
C SER A 47 18.35 -2.19 18.62
N VAL A 48 17.68 -3.20 19.22
CA VAL A 48 17.57 -4.55 18.65
C VAL A 48 16.82 -4.55 17.34
N TRP A 49 15.69 -3.85 17.28
CA TRP A 49 14.84 -3.81 16.10
C TRP A 49 15.47 -3.07 14.91
N PRO A 50 16.03 -1.84 15.07
CA PRO A 50 16.76 -1.15 14.02
C PRO A 50 17.95 -1.96 13.50
N TYR A 51 18.67 -2.64 14.40
CA TYR A 51 19.76 -3.52 14.01
C TYR A 51 19.28 -4.66 13.11
N PHE A 52 18.18 -5.31 13.47
CA PHE A 52 17.59 -6.39 12.68
C PHE A 52 17.15 -5.89 11.29
N VAL A 53 16.43 -4.77 11.22
CA VAL A 53 15.97 -4.17 9.96
C VAL A 53 17.16 -3.82 9.06
N ASN A 54 18.16 -3.11 9.59
CA ASN A 54 19.33 -2.68 8.82
C ASN A 54 20.19 -3.87 8.36
N THR A 55 20.36 -4.89 9.20
CA THR A 55 21.09 -6.11 8.82
C THR A 55 20.40 -6.84 7.67
N ASN A 56 19.07 -6.94 7.70
CA ASN A 56 18.30 -7.55 6.60
C ASN A 56 18.38 -6.70 5.32
N ALA A 57 18.29 -5.38 5.43
CA ALA A 57 18.44 -4.48 4.28
C ALA A 57 19.80 -4.64 3.59
N GLN A 58 20.88 -4.70 4.38
CA GLN A 58 22.24 -4.94 3.89
C GLN A 58 22.36 -6.30 3.22
N MET A 59 21.82 -7.35 3.84
CA MET A 59 21.85 -8.69 3.26
C MET A 59 21.11 -8.75 1.91
N VAL A 60 19.89 -8.22 1.85
CA VAL A 60 19.07 -8.13 0.62
C VAL A 60 19.80 -7.37 -0.48
N SER A 61 20.49 -6.28 -0.14
CA SER A 61 21.20 -5.47 -1.10
C SER A 61 22.55 -6.05 -1.54
N GLU A 62 23.42 -6.36 -0.59
CA GLU A 62 24.82 -6.68 -0.85
C GLU A 62 25.04 -8.16 -1.21
N VAL A 63 24.25 -9.06 -0.63
CA VAL A 63 24.38 -10.51 -0.88
C VAL A 63 23.49 -10.94 -2.04
N PHE A 64 22.25 -10.46 -2.07
CA PHE A 64 21.24 -10.93 -3.02
C PHE A 64 21.03 -9.98 -4.22
N GLY A 65 21.65 -8.80 -4.21
CA GLY A 65 21.54 -7.84 -5.32
C GLY A 65 20.13 -7.31 -5.55
N ARG A 66 19.31 -7.23 -4.50
CA ARG A 66 17.93 -6.75 -4.53
C ARG A 66 17.78 -5.41 -3.81
N LYS A 67 16.67 -4.72 -4.04
CA LYS A 67 16.32 -3.47 -3.35
C LYS A 67 15.37 -3.79 -2.19
N PRO A 68 15.76 -3.55 -0.93
CA PRO A 68 14.93 -3.86 0.22
C PRO A 68 13.76 -2.88 0.36
N ILE A 69 12.58 -3.43 0.64
CA ILE A 69 11.37 -2.69 1.00
C ILE A 69 10.93 -3.12 2.41
N ALA A 70 10.63 -2.18 3.29
CA ALA A 70 10.05 -2.45 4.60
C ALA A 70 8.79 -1.60 4.83
N TRP A 71 7.92 -2.03 5.73
CA TRP A 71 6.83 -1.19 6.24
C TRP A 71 7.38 0.00 7.04
N ASN A 72 6.60 1.09 7.12
CA ASN A 72 7.02 2.31 7.81
C ASN A 72 7.33 2.15 9.30
N ASP A 73 6.77 1.14 9.97
CA ASP A 73 6.99 0.85 11.40
C ASP A 73 8.48 0.64 11.71
N ALA A 74 9.20 0.03 10.77
CA ALA A 74 10.65 -0.14 10.83
C ALA A 74 11.41 1.19 10.98
N TYR A 75 10.81 2.31 10.57
CA TYR A 75 11.36 3.66 10.72
C TYR A 75 10.77 4.40 11.94
N THR A 76 9.48 4.21 12.24
CA THR A 76 8.76 5.02 13.26
C THR A 76 8.84 4.51 14.69
N ASP A 77 9.00 3.21 14.91
CA ASP A 77 8.83 2.63 16.26
C ASP A 77 9.96 2.96 17.26
N ASP A 78 11.11 3.46 16.79
CA ASP A 78 12.28 3.76 17.63
C ASP A 78 12.79 5.22 17.54
N GLY A 79 11.99 6.15 16.99
CA GLY A 79 12.24 7.60 17.12
C GLY A 79 13.50 8.12 16.39
N ASN A 80 13.56 7.95 15.07
CA ASN A 80 14.64 8.46 14.18
C ASN A 80 16.01 7.77 14.40
N SER A 81 16.04 6.46 14.61
CA SER A 81 17.28 5.70 14.43
C SER A 81 17.68 5.70 12.96
N ALA A 82 18.97 5.90 12.66
CA ALA A 82 19.46 5.93 11.28
C ALA A 82 19.20 4.59 10.57
N MET A 83 18.25 4.60 9.64
CA MET A 83 17.93 3.46 8.79
C MET A 83 18.93 3.36 7.63
N ASP A 84 19.15 2.15 7.14
CA ASP A 84 20.03 1.92 6.00
C ASP A 84 19.53 2.70 4.77
N PRO A 85 20.34 3.57 4.14
CA PRO A 85 19.89 4.50 3.11
C PRO A 85 19.36 3.80 1.84
N ARG A 86 19.56 2.48 1.70
CA ARG A 86 19.03 1.69 0.59
C ARG A 86 17.58 1.26 0.81
N LEU A 87 17.05 1.37 2.03
CA LEU A 87 15.66 1.02 2.34
C LEU A 87 14.69 1.92 1.59
N THR A 88 13.76 1.27 0.89
CA THR A 88 12.51 1.88 0.46
C THR A 88 11.44 1.56 1.48
N PHE A 89 10.60 2.52 1.84
CA PHE A 89 9.54 2.29 2.82
C PHE A 89 8.16 2.27 2.18
N MET A 90 7.35 1.29 2.53
CA MET A 90 5.94 1.25 2.19
C MET A 90 5.14 1.78 3.38
N TRP A 91 4.41 2.88 3.19
CA TRP A 91 3.65 3.49 4.27
C TRP A 91 2.22 2.98 4.26
N TRP A 92 1.79 2.40 5.38
CA TRP A 92 0.46 1.81 5.53
C TRP A 92 -0.35 2.40 6.68
N THR A 93 0.28 3.17 7.56
CA THR A 93 -0.42 3.83 8.66
C THR A 93 -1.41 4.89 8.16
N THR A 94 -2.38 5.23 9.02
CA THR A 94 -3.39 6.25 8.71
C THR A 94 -2.73 7.62 8.52
N PRO A 95 -3.41 8.58 7.86
CA PRO A 95 -2.88 9.92 7.65
C PRO A 95 -2.26 10.59 8.88
N GLU A 96 -2.88 10.40 10.04
CA GLU A 96 -2.49 11.00 11.32
C GLU A 96 -1.16 10.42 11.82
N TYR A 97 -1.02 9.11 11.78
CA TYR A 97 0.19 8.41 12.25
C TYR A 97 1.34 8.49 11.25
N GLY A 98 1.05 8.50 9.94
CA GLY A 98 2.07 8.48 8.89
C GLY A 98 2.61 9.85 8.48
N LYS A 99 2.06 10.98 8.99
CA LYS A 99 2.42 12.32 8.51
C LYS A 99 3.89 12.67 8.74
N GLU A 100 4.39 12.43 9.95
CA GLU A 100 5.78 12.73 10.33
C GLU A 100 6.74 11.78 9.62
N PHE A 101 6.41 10.49 9.57
CA PHE A 101 7.16 9.47 8.84
C PHE A 101 7.46 9.87 7.39
N ARG A 102 6.43 10.29 6.63
CA ARG A 102 6.57 10.56 5.19
C ARG A 102 7.57 11.67 4.92
N GLN A 103 7.50 12.76 5.69
CA GLN A 103 8.42 13.87 5.51
C GLN A 103 9.83 13.48 5.97
N CYS A 104 9.96 12.85 7.15
CA CYS A 104 11.26 12.47 7.70
C CYS A 104 12.00 11.44 6.83
N ALA A 105 11.33 10.36 6.40
CA ALA A 105 11.94 9.36 5.54
C ALA A 105 12.44 9.97 4.21
N GLN A 106 11.72 10.96 3.69
CA GLN A 106 12.12 11.65 2.46
C GLN A 106 13.23 12.68 2.70
N ASP A 107 13.23 13.38 3.83
CA ASP A 107 14.30 14.29 4.25
C ASP A 107 15.62 13.50 4.44
N ASP A 108 15.52 12.26 4.91
CA ASP A 108 16.64 11.31 5.01
C ASP A 108 17.01 10.65 3.66
N GLY A 109 16.29 10.97 2.59
CA GLY A 109 16.59 10.53 1.22
C GLY A 109 16.02 9.16 0.83
N HIS A 110 15.20 8.53 1.67
CA HIS A 110 14.56 7.27 1.34
C HIS A 110 13.48 7.45 0.28
N LYS A 111 13.30 6.38 -0.52
CA LYS A 111 12.15 6.26 -1.41
C LYS A 111 10.96 5.71 -0.64
N VAL A 112 9.75 6.11 -1.04
CA VAL A 112 8.52 5.70 -0.39
C VAL A 112 7.47 5.19 -1.39
N ILE A 113 6.67 4.21 -0.96
CA ILE A 113 5.50 3.69 -1.67
C ILE A 113 4.28 3.98 -0.80
N ALA A 114 3.27 4.59 -1.40
CA ALA A 114 2.03 4.93 -0.70
C ALA A 114 1.06 3.75 -0.64
N ALA A 115 0.87 3.18 0.54
CA ALA A 115 -0.05 2.06 0.78
C ALA A 115 -0.99 2.34 1.96
N SER A 116 -1.36 3.61 2.14
CA SER A 116 -2.06 4.10 3.33
C SER A 116 -3.30 3.28 3.67
N GLY A 117 -3.45 2.96 4.96
CA GLY A 117 -4.60 2.28 5.52
C GLY A 117 -5.91 2.88 5.03
N ASN A 118 -5.94 4.21 4.94
CA ASN A 118 -7.10 4.97 4.50
C ASN A 118 -6.71 5.79 3.27
N PRO A 119 -7.26 5.53 2.06
CA PRO A 119 -8.32 4.57 1.71
C PRO A 119 -7.81 3.29 1.01
N LEU A 120 -6.51 2.98 1.03
CA LEU A 120 -5.93 1.93 0.18
C LEU A 120 -6.00 0.51 0.78
N TYR A 121 -6.57 0.35 1.98
CA TYR A 121 -6.91 -0.97 2.52
C TYR A 121 -8.26 -1.43 2.01
N LEU A 122 -8.19 -2.25 0.96
CA LEU A 122 -9.36 -2.75 0.27
C LEU A 122 -10.10 -3.83 1.06
N SER A 123 -9.50 -4.43 2.09
CA SER A 123 -10.16 -5.44 2.91
C SER A 123 -11.18 -4.85 3.90
N LEU A 124 -10.95 -3.64 4.42
CA LEU A 124 -11.77 -3.08 5.49
C LEU A 124 -13.16 -2.60 5.05
N GLY A 125 -13.34 -2.23 3.78
CA GLY A 125 -14.66 -1.76 3.31
C GLY A 125 -15.06 -0.38 3.81
N GLU A 126 -14.21 0.29 4.58
CA GLU A 126 -14.50 1.58 5.23
C GLU A 126 -14.58 2.74 4.23
N TYR A 127 -13.89 2.62 3.09
CA TYR A 127 -13.82 3.65 2.06
C TYR A 127 -14.43 3.14 0.75
N ASP A 128 -15.27 4.00 0.16
CA ASP A 128 -15.87 3.76 -1.15
C ASP A 128 -14.84 3.95 -2.29
N ASN A 129 -15.29 3.69 -3.51
CA ASN A 129 -14.48 3.90 -4.72
C ASN A 129 -14.04 5.37 -4.90
N LYS A 130 -14.82 6.34 -4.39
CA LYS A 130 -14.51 7.75 -4.50
C LYS A 130 -13.26 8.13 -3.75
N HIS A 131 -13.17 7.74 -2.49
CA HIS A 131 -12.02 8.05 -1.67
C HIS A 131 -10.74 7.45 -2.27
N ILE A 132 -10.81 6.20 -2.75
CA ILE A 132 -9.69 5.52 -3.43
C ILE A 132 -9.24 6.31 -4.67
N TYR A 133 -10.20 6.78 -5.46
CA TYR A 133 -9.92 7.45 -6.74
C TYR A 133 -9.41 8.89 -6.56
N GLU A 134 -9.84 9.59 -5.51
CA GLU A 134 -9.37 10.95 -5.19
C GLU A 134 -8.03 10.97 -4.47
N TYR A 135 -7.61 9.84 -3.90
CA TYR A 135 -6.38 9.78 -3.13
C TYR A 135 -5.15 10.14 -3.97
N ASP A 136 -4.32 11.00 -3.38
CA ASP A 136 -3.08 11.46 -3.98
C ASP A 136 -2.02 11.64 -2.90
N PRO A 137 -0.93 10.86 -2.90
CA PRO A 137 0.13 11.04 -1.92
C PRO A 137 0.89 12.37 -2.08
N CYS A 138 0.74 13.06 -3.22
CA CYS A 138 1.45 14.30 -3.56
C CYS A 138 0.56 15.55 -3.63
N ASP A 139 -0.74 15.47 -3.33
CA ASP A 139 -1.65 16.63 -3.32
C ASP A 139 -2.24 16.86 -1.91
N CYS A 140 -1.87 17.98 -1.27
CA CYS A 140 -2.23 18.31 0.11
C CYS A 140 -3.61 18.98 0.22
N ASN A 141 -4.70 18.23 0.01
CA ASN A 141 -6.07 18.69 0.25
C ASN A 141 -6.71 18.14 1.54
N GLY A 142 -5.88 17.82 2.54
CA GLY A 142 -6.32 17.49 3.91
C GLY A 142 -5.89 16.11 4.40
N LEU A 143 -5.93 15.08 3.56
CA LEU A 143 -5.56 13.69 3.91
C LEU A 143 -4.26 13.29 3.21
N ASN A 144 -3.33 12.71 3.97
CA ASN A 144 -2.27 11.84 3.44
C ASN A 144 -1.21 12.43 2.52
N CYS A 145 -0.80 13.68 2.71
CA CYS A 145 0.14 14.27 1.77
C CYS A 145 1.60 14.29 2.23
N VAL A 146 2.47 14.25 1.23
CA VAL A 146 3.84 14.75 1.23
C VAL A 146 3.77 16.20 0.78
N ASN A 147 4.05 17.15 1.68
CA ASN A 147 3.74 18.59 1.45
C ASN A 147 4.75 19.34 0.58
N THR A 148 5.77 18.66 0.06
CA THR A 148 6.81 19.32 -0.74
C THR A 148 6.91 18.69 -2.12
N THR A 149 6.99 19.53 -3.16
CA THR A 149 7.28 19.10 -4.53
C THR A 149 8.56 18.27 -4.59
N GLU A 150 9.53 18.57 -3.71
CA GLU A 150 10.76 17.80 -3.57
C GLU A 150 10.50 16.41 -2.98
N GLY A 151 9.76 16.32 -1.87
CA GLY A 151 9.37 15.04 -1.27
C GLY A 151 8.59 14.16 -2.24
N CYS A 152 7.70 14.72 -3.07
CA CYS A 152 6.97 13.94 -4.06
C CYS A 152 7.89 13.19 -5.05
N LYS A 153 9.10 13.69 -5.35
CA LYS A 153 10.08 12.99 -6.20
C LYS A 153 10.60 11.67 -5.59
N ASN A 154 10.42 11.50 -4.28
CA ASN A 154 10.78 10.28 -3.57
C ASN A 154 9.61 9.29 -3.48
N VAL A 155 8.40 9.67 -3.86
CA VAL A 155 7.25 8.77 -3.98
C VAL A 155 7.38 7.98 -5.29
N LEU A 156 7.55 6.66 -5.18
CA LEU A 156 7.68 5.77 -6.35
C LEU A 156 6.33 5.42 -6.98
N GLY A 157 5.26 5.52 -6.21
CA GLY A 157 3.91 5.16 -6.63
C GLY A 157 3.04 4.81 -5.43
N MET A 158 1.94 4.13 -5.71
CA MET A 158 1.00 3.66 -4.70
C MET A 158 0.80 2.14 -4.81
N SER A 159 0.37 1.52 -3.72
CA SER A 159 -0.02 0.13 -3.63
C SER A 159 -1.32 0.03 -2.85
N THR A 160 -2.15 -0.96 -3.16
CA THR A 160 -3.31 -1.30 -2.32
C THR A 160 -3.04 -2.59 -1.57
N ALA A 161 -3.48 -2.63 -0.31
CA ALA A 161 -3.40 -3.83 0.49
C ALA A 161 -4.79 -4.47 0.58
N PHE A 162 -4.83 -5.79 0.51
CA PHE A 162 -6.02 -6.58 0.79
C PHE A 162 -5.67 -7.63 1.83
N TRP A 163 -5.93 -7.32 3.10
CA TRP A 163 -5.70 -8.25 4.20
C TRP A 163 -6.79 -9.32 4.22
N THR A 164 -6.39 -10.59 4.33
CA THR A 164 -7.29 -11.73 4.11
C THR A 164 -7.81 -12.36 5.40
N SER A 165 -7.77 -11.65 6.54
CA SER A 165 -8.20 -12.20 7.85
C SER A 165 -9.62 -12.76 7.82
N ASP A 166 -10.53 -12.11 7.07
CA ASP A 166 -11.94 -12.50 6.92
C ASP A 166 -12.29 -12.95 5.49
N PHE A 167 -11.28 -13.22 4.66
CA PHE A 167 -11.47 -13.51 3.24
C PHE A 167 -10.78 -14.80 2.79
N ASP A 168 -11.47 -15.56 1.97
CA ASP A 168 -10.96 -16.75 1.32
C ASP A 168 -11.40 -16.80 -0.15
N ALA A 169 -11.15 -17.91 -0.84
CA ALA A 169 -11.50 -18.07 -2.25
C ALA A 169 -13.01 -17.87 -2.55
N SER A 170 -13.90 -18.03 -1.55
CA SER A 170 -15.35 -17.88 -1.72
C SER A 170 -15.80 -16.43 -1.87
N ASN A 171 -15.06 -15.47 -1.30
CA ASN A 171 -15.48 -14.06 -1.24
C ASN A 171 -14.38 -13.06 -1.69
N LEU A 172 -13.13 -13.50 -1.89
CA LEU A 172 -11.99 -12.64 -2.20
C LEU A 172 -12.21 -11.77 -3.43
N LEU A 173 -12.59 -12.36 -4.57
CA LEU A 173 -12.70 -11.59 -5.83
C LEU A 173 -13.84 -10.58 -5.79
N GLY A 174 -14.97 -10.95 -5.20
CA GLY A 174 -16.09 -10.02 -5.01
C GLY A 174 -15.73 -8.88 -4.07
N ALA A 175 -14.97 -9.14 -3.00
CA ALA A 175 -14.53 -8.07 -2.12
C ALA A 175 -13.44 -7.18 -2.77
N LEU A 176 -12.52 -7.77 -3.53
CA LEU A 176 -11.42 -7.04 -4.16
C LEU A 176 -11.90 -6.12 -5.30
N PHE A 177 -12.84 -6.60 -6.12
CA PHE A 177 -13.35 -5.88 -7.29
C PHE A 177 -14.75 -5.30 -7.03
N PRO A 178 -15.00 -4.01 -7.34
CA PRO A 178 -14.28 -3.20 -8.33
C PRO A 178 -13.16 -2.32 -7.77
N ARG A 179 -12.95 -2.29 -6.44
CA ARG A 179 -12.03 -1.34 -5.80
C ARG A 179 -10.61 -1.40 -6.36
N ALA A 180 -10.08 -2.60 -6.63
CA ALA A 180 -8.78 -2.75 -7.27
C ALA A 180 -8.70 -2.15 -8.69
N VAL A 181 -9.79 -2.15 -9.46
CA VAL A 181 -9.84 -1.50 -10.79
C VAL A 181 -9.79 0.01 -10.65
N VAL A 182 -10.52 0.56 -9.67
CA VAL A 182 -10.53 1.99 -9.37
C VAL A 182 -9.14 2.45 -8.95
N SER A 183 -8.48 1.69 -8.06
CA SER A 183 -7.09 1.92 -7.69
C SER A 183 -6.16 1.88 -8.91
N ALA A 184 -6.31 0.89 -9.80
CA ALA A 184 -5.47 0.74 -10.97
C ALA A 184 -5.57 1.94 -11.93
N GLU A 185 -6.78 2.45 -12.23
CA GLU A 185 -6.94 3.64 -13.08
C GLU A 185 -6.28 4.86 -12.43
N ARG A 186 -6.40 5.02 -11.10
CA ARG A 186 -5.76 6.11 -10.37
C ARG A 186 -4.23 6.03 -10.40
N MET A 187 -3.67 4.85 -10.23
CA MET A 187 -2.23 4.62 -10.20
C MET A 187 -1.57 4.67 -11.58
N TRP A 188 -2.35 4.44 -12.65
CA TRP A 188 -1.86 4.42 -14.02
C TRP A 188 -1.99 5.77 -14.75
N SER A 189 -3.10 6.47 -14.51
CA SER A 189 -3.46 7.66 -15.29
C SER A 189 -2.58 8.86 -14.98
N SER A 190 -2.38 9.73 -15.98
CA SER A 190 -1.57 10.94 -15.78
C SER A 190 -2.14 11.82 -14.64
N PRO A 191 -1.28 12.33 -13.75
CA PRO A 191 -1.63 13.37 -12.78
C PRO A 191 -2.35 14.58 -13.39
N ASP A 192 -2.09 14.92 -14.66
CA ASP A 192 -2.73 16.05 -15.34
C ASP A 192 -4.22 15.80 -15.63
N LEU A 193 -4.64 14.52 -15.59
CA LEU A 193 -6.04 14.13 -15.70
C LEU A 193 -6.78 14.25 -14.35
N LYS A 194 -6.12 14.70 -13.27
CA LYS A 194 -6.73 14.91 -11.95
C LYS A 194 -8.04 15.70 -12.00
N GLY A 195 -8.13 16.71 -12.87
CA GLY A 195 -9.36 17.50 -13.08
C GLY A 195 -10.51 16.70 -13.72
N TYR A 196 -10.21 15.67 -14.51
CA TYR A 196 -11.18 14.70 -15.05
C TYR A 196 -11.45 13.52 -14.10
N THR A 197 -10.62 13.35 -13.05
CA THR A 197 -10.74 12.30 -12.04
C THR A 197 -11.19 12.80 -10.65
N ASN A 198 -11.37 14.11 -10.46
CA ASN A 198 -11.79 14.69 -9.19
C ASN A 198 -13.27 14.37 -8.96
N SER A 199 -13.56 13.56 -7.95
CA SER A 199 -14.86 12.93 -7.75
C SER A 199 -15.89 13.81 -7.02
N SER A 200 -15.53 15.04 -6.65
CA SER A 200 -16.52 16.12 -6.50
C SER A 200 -17.33 16.36 -7.80
N GLN A 201 -16.82 15.88 -8.93
CA GLN A 201 -17.54 15.59 -10.16
C GLN A 201 -17.08 14.22 -10.67
N ALA A 202 -17.58 13.11 -10.13
CA ALA A 202 -17.48 11.83 -10.83
C ALA A 202 -18.18 12.03 -12.19
N SER A 203 -17.40 12.46 -13.19
CA SER A 203 -17.98 12.85 -14.46
C SER A 203 -18.61 11.60 -15.05
N PRO A 204 -19.73 11.72 -15.78
CA PRO A 204 -20.32 10.58 -16.48
C PRO A 204 -19.28 9.74 -17.24
N ALA A 205 -18.18 10.36 -17.70
CA ALA A 205 -17.09 9.66 -18.36
C ALA A 205 -16.29 8.68 -17.46
N VAL A 206 -16.10 8.94 -16.17
CA VAL A 206 -15.41 8.00 -15.25
C VAL A 206 -16.32 6.82 -14.93
N THR A 207 -17.58 7.12 -14.68
CA THR A 207 -18.60 6.20 -14.20
C THR A 207 -18.96 5.20 -15.29
N ASP A 208 -19.10 5.68 -16.54
CA ASP A 208 -19.24 4.87 -17.74
C ASP A 208 -18.02 3.95 -17.93
N ARG A 209 -16.78 4.48 -17.95
CA ARG A 209 -15.57 3.66 -18.19
C ARG A 209 -15.39 2.53 -17.18
N LEU A 210 -15.64 2.81 -15.90
CA LEU A 210 -15.53 1.78 -14.86
C LEU A 210 -16.68 0.77 -14.95
N GLY A 211 -17.90 1.20 -15.29
CA GLY A 211 -19.01 0.31 -15.61
C GLY A 211 -18.66 -0.67 -16.75
N ASP A 212 -18.02 -0.14 -17.79
CA ASP A 212 -17.58 -0.89 -18.96
C ASP A 212 -16.51 -1.92 -18.57
N MET A 213 -15.54 -1.49 -17.77
CA MET A 213 -14.47 -2.35 -17.28
C MET A 213 -15.01 -3.46 -16.37
N ARG A 214 -15.98 -3.15 -15.49
CA ARG A 214 -16.68 -4.15 -14.69
C ARG A 214 -17.32 -5.22 -15.57
N CYS A 215 -18.10 -4.82 -16.58
CA CYS A 215 -18.75 -5.78 -17.47
C CYS A 215 -17.74 -6.62 -18.25
N ARG A 216 -16.64 -6.02 -18.73
CA ARG A 216 -15.54 -6.74 -19.41
C ARG A 216 -14.87 -7.77 -18.50
N LEU A 217 -14.67 -7.45 -17.21
CA LEU A 217 -14.11 -8.39 -16.24
C LEU A 217 -15.06 -9.56 -15.99
N MET A 218 -16.35 -9.31 -15.84
CA MET A 218 -17.34 -10.39 -15.70
C MET A 218 -17.44 -11.26 -16.94
N GLN A 219 -17.37 -10.68 -18.15
CA GLN A 219 -17.28 -11.44 -19.41
C GLN A 219 -16.02 -12.32 -19.49
N ARG A 220 -14.95 -11.95 -18.78
CA ARG A 220 -13.70 -12.72 -18.66
C ARG A 220 -13.70 -13.68 -17.48
N GLY A 221 -14.83 -13.84 -16.78
CA GLY A 221 -14.96 -14.78 -15.66
C GLY A 221 -14.42 -14.26 -14.33
N VAL A 222 -14.14 -12.96 -14.20
CA VAL A 222 -13.76 -12.33 -12.92
C VAL A 222 -15.04 -11.81 -12.24
N PRO A 223 -15.41 -12.30 -11.05
CA PRO A 223 -16.53 -11.77 -10.29
C PRO A 223 -16.23 -10.33 -9.85
N VAL A 224 -17.16 -9.40 -10.14
CA VAL A 224 -17.02 -7.98 -9.79
C VAL A 224 -18.32 -7.46 -9.21
N LEU A 225 -18.27 -6.91 -8.00
CA LEU A 225 -19.43 -6.25 -7.40
C LEU A 225 -19.86 -5.03 -8.23
N PRO A 226 -21.15 -4.64 -8.18
CA PRO A 226 -21.61 -3.39 -8.78
C PRO A 226 -20.79 -2.18 -8.30
N ILE A 227 -20.61 -1.19 -9.18
CA ILE A 227 -20.02 0.09 -8.80
C ILE A 227 -21.17 0.91 -8.19
N PHE A 228 -21.19 1.06 -6.86
CA PHE A 228 -22.33 1.61 -6.11
C PHE A 228 -22.79 3.01 -6.55
N ALA A 229 -24.03 3.34 -6.16
CA ALA A 229 -24.90 4.43 -6.63
C ALA A 229 -24.43 5.87 -6.40
N ASP A 230 -23.38 6.09 -5.61
CA ASP A 230 -22.89 7.44 -5.27
C ASP A 230 -22.34 8.19 -6.49
N TRP A 231 -22.11 7.45 -7.59
CA TRP A 231 -21.54 7.92 -8.85
C TRP A 231 -22.56 7.97 -10.01
N ASP A 232 -23.86 7.74 -9.76
CA ASP A 232 -24.93 7.82 -10.77
C ASP A 232 -24.55 7.16 -12.12
N VAL A 233 -24.05 5.92 -12.05
CA VAL A 233 -23.53 5.21 -13.22
C VAL A 233 -24.66 4.80 -14.17
N THR A 234 -24.46 5.00 -15.48
CA THR A 234 -25.46 4.70 -16.51
C THR A 234 -25.78 3.20 -16.62
N TYR A 235 -24.79 2.34 -16.34
CA TYR A 235 -24.89 0.88 -16.39
C TYR A 235 -24.02 0.26 -15.28
N ALA A 236 -24.27 -1.00 -14.95
CA ALA A 236 -23.43 -1.81 -14.05
C ALA A 236 -23.35 -1.39 -12.55
N GLY A 237 -24.12 -0.40 -12.09
CA GLY A 237 -24.18 0.00 -10.66
C GLY A 237 -25.56 -0.01 -10.00
N SER A 238 -26.63 -0.15 -10.76
CA SER A 238 -28.00 -0.23 -10.25
C SER A 238 -28.47 -1.68 -10.11
N ARG A 239 -29.58 -1.87 -9.38
CA ARG A 239 -30.27 -3.17 -9.31
C ARG A 239 -30.66 -3.57 -10.75
N PRO A 240 -30.42 -4.83 -11.17
CA PRO A 240 -30.83 -5.27 -12.50
C PRO A 240 -32.33 -5.02 -12.67
N GLY A 241 -32.71 -4.23 -13.68
CA GLY A 241 -34.12 -4.01 -14.01
C GLY A 241 -34.78 -5.26 -14.59
N GLU A 242 -34.01 -6.05 -15.34
CA GLU A 242 -34.41 -7.31 -15.94
C GLU A 242 -33.21 -8.29 -15.97
N ALA A 243 -33.48 -9.56 -16.28
CA ALA A 243 -32.40 -10.53 -16.50
C ALA A 243 -31.64 -10.19 -17.79
N GLY A 244 -30.32 -10.04 -17.71
CA GLY A 244 -29.53 -9.66 -18.87
C GLY A 244 -28.03 -9.58 -18.59
N SER A 245 -27.25 -9.44 -19.67
CA SER A 245 -25.81 -9.14 -19.59
C SER A 245 -25.59 -7.82 -18.87
N CYS A 246 -24.47 -7.70 -18.14
CA CYS A 246 -24.05 -6.46 -17.50
C CYS A 246 -24.05 -5.24 -18.44
N MET A 247 -23.76 -5.44 -19.73
CA MET A 247 -23.75 -4.37 -20.75
C MET A 247 -25.16 -3.85 -21.10
N ASN A 248 -26.20 -4.61 -20.75
CA ASN A 248 -27.59 -4.34 -21.09
C ASN A 248 -28.47 -4.13 -19.84
N GLN A 249 -27.84 -3.97 -18.67
CA GLN A 249 -28.49 -3.72 -17.38
C GLN A 249 -28.47 -2.23 -17.03
#